data_AF-A0AB37KDP1-F1
#
_entry.id   AF-A0AB37KDP1-F1
#
_cell.length_a   1.000
_cell.length_b   1.000
_cell.length_c   1.000
_cell.angle_alpha   90.00
_cell.angle_beta   90.00
_cell.angle_gamma   90.00
#
_symmetry.space_group_name_H-M   'P 1'
#
loop_
_entity.id
_entity.type
_entity.pdbx_description
1 polymer ?
#
loop_
_entity_poly.entity_id
_entity_poly.type
_entity_poly.pdbx_seq_one_letter_code
_entity_poly.pdbx_strand_id
1 'polypeptide(L)'
;MAKKKKKIHVDNLHLMKKLDEEYLAGFNRVYDSLMKSKKSDTDINIIANIALEDCLKGMQDGKKVTMVIPKDVKDYIQKNSKGHAYKEMKKKIRDQDWEKFQISSIWYVFATCIVLFFFKNLLMQKFLVNYIVDVIVGCIAGGISFQNFMIRRRIIKRYDFDSFFMQMDVSSLAACIVVKIVSPGNFDITYLILVIAFFITKKKIKPLFEEVI
;
A
#
# COMPACT_ATOMS: atom_id res chain seq x y z
N MET A 1 -20.98 -16.84 -6.71
CA MET A 1 -20.45 -15.62 -6.04
C MET A 1 -19.67 -16.04 -4.80
N ALA A 2 -18.35 -15.86 -4.77
CA ALA A 2 -17.56 -16.15 -3.58
C ALA A 2 -17.94 -15.17 -2.45
N LYS A 3 -18.37 -15.68 -1.29
CA LYS A 3 -18.55 -14.86 -0.08
C LYS A 3 -17.21 -14.18 0.23
N LYS A 4 -17.13 -12.84 0.17
CA LYS A 4 -16.00 -12.09 0.75
C LYS A 4 -15.91 -12.53 2.23
N LYS A 5 -14.86 -13.28 2.59
CA LYS A 5 -14.56 -13.59 4.00
C LYS A 5 -14.53 -12.27 4.77
N LYS A 6 -15.11 -12.23 5.98
CA LYS A 6 -14.99 -11.10 6.91
C LYS A 6 -13.51 -10.85 7.22
N LYS A 7 -12.81 -10.10 6.36
CA LYS A 7 -11.48 -9.54 6.61
C LYS A 7 -11.68 -8.12 7.08
N ILE A 8 -12.21 -8.01 8.29
CA ILE A 8 -12.30 -6.74 9.01
C ILE A 8 -10.85 -6.33 9.32
N HIS A 9 -10.25 -5.46 8.51
CA HIS A 9 -9.12 -4.63 8.93
C HIS A 9 -9.66 -3.38 9.59
N VAL A 10 -10.54 -3.55 10.58
CA VAL A 10 -10.84 -2.47 11.49
C VAL A 10 -9.70 -2.56 12.49
N ASP A 11 -8.64 -1.78 12.25
CA ASP A 11 -7.53 -1.57 13.20
C ASP A 11 -8.08 -1.21 14.61
N ASN A 12 -9.34 -0.76 14.65
CA ASN A 12 -10.16 -0.46 15.80
C ASN A 12 -11.02 -1.62 16.35
N LEU A 13 -10.67 -2.90 16.10
CA LEU A 13 -11.43 -4.05 16.63
C LEU A 13 -11.60 -4.00 18.16
N HIS A 14 -10.61 -3.40 18.83
CA HIS A 14 -10.62 -3.14 20.27
C HIS A 14 -11.65 -2.07 20.67
N LEU A 15 -12.01 -1.13 19.79
CA LEU A 15 -13.06 -0.14 20.03
C LEU A 15 -14.46 -0.73 19.88
N MET A 16 -14.64 -1.75 19.04
CA MET A 16 -15.92 -2.47 18.96
C MET A 16 -16.31 -3.10 20.30
N LYS A 17 -15.32 -3.55 21.08
CA LYS A 17 -15.54 -4.11 22.42
C LYS A 17 -16.02 -3.08 23.45
N LYS A 18 -15.92 -1.79 23.14
CA LYS A 18 -16.38 -0.70 24.00
C LYS A 18 -17.85 -0.33 23.76
N LEU A 19 -18.44 -0.81 22.66
CA LEU A 19 -19.85 -0.58 22.37
C LEU A 19 -20.71 -1.51 23.23
N ASP A 20 -21.83 -1.00 23.73
CA ASP A 20 -22.88 -1.84 24.29
C ASP A 20 -23.58 -2.68 23.20
N GLU A 21 -24.47 -3.60 23.62
CA GLU A 21 -25.14 -4.51 22.70
C GLU A 21 -26.00 -3.80 21.65
N GLU A 22 -26.64 -2.68 22.01
CA GLU A 22 -27.53 -1.95 21.12
C GLU A 22 -26.74 -1.21 20.03
N TYR A 23 -25.65 -0.54 20.41
CA TYR A 23 -24.73 0.12 19.49
C TYR A 23 -23.95 -0.88 18.62
N LEU A 24 -23.54 -2.01 19.18
CA LEU A 24 -22.89 -3.08 18.43
C LEU A 24 -23.82 -3.67 17.37
N ALA A 25 -25.10 -3.88 17.70
CA ALA A 25 -26.11 -4.30 16.72
C ALA A 25 -26.32 -3.23 15.63
N GLY A 26 -26.35 -1.93 16.01
CA GLY A 26 -26.36 -0.80 15.09
C GLY A 26 -25.20 -0.84 14.09
N PHE A 27 -23.97 -0.93 14.60
CA PHE A 27 -22.75 -1.01 13.80
C PHE A 27 -22.75 -2.24 12.87
N ASN A 28 -23.11 -3.42 13.38
CA ASN A 28 -23.13 -4.66 12.59
C ASN A 28 -24.09 -4.57 11.40
N ARG A 29 -25.22 -3.86 11.52
CA ARG A 29 -26.12 -3.61 10.38
C ARG A 29 -25.43 -2.81 9.27
N VAL A 30 -24.65 -1.78 9.63
CA VAL A 30 -23.84 -1.00 8.68
C VAL A 30 -22.78 -1.90 8.05
N TYR A 31 -22.04 -2.64 8.87
CA TYR A 31 -20.96 -3.50 8.42
C TYR A 31 -21.43 -4.58 7.44
N ASP A 32 -22.51 -5.28 7.76
CA ASP A 32 -23.08 -6.32 6.89
C ASP A 32 -23.61 -5.75 5.57
N SER A 33 -24.14 -4.53 5.58
CA SER A 33 -24.55 -3.81 4.36
C SER A 33 -23.35 -3.42 3.50
N LEU A 34 -22.26 -2.92 4.12
CA LEU A 34 -21.01 -2.61 3.43
C LEU A 34 -20.39 -3.85 2.78
N MET A 35 -20.40 -5.00 3.46
CA MET A 35 -19.87 -6.26 2.92
C MET A 35 -20.65 -6.80 1.71
N LYS A 36 -21.94 -6.43 1.59
CA LYS A 36 -22.79 -6.75 0.43
C LYS A 36 -22.65 -5.71 -0.69
N SER A 37 -22.02 -4.57 -0.42
CA SER A 37 -21.86 -3.50 -1.41
C SER A 37 -20.75 -3.82 -2.42
N LYS A 38 -20.78 -3.14 -3.59
CA LYS A 38 -19.71 -3.21 -4.60
C LYS A 38 -18.52 -2.28 -4.31
N LYS A 39 -18.46 -1.67 -3.11
CA LYS A 39 -17.39 -0.73 -2.75
C LYS A 39 -16.05 -1.45 -2.59
N SER A 40 -14.96 -0.70 -2.75
CA SER A 40 -13.60 -1.22 -2.53
C SER A 40 -13.39 -1.58 -1.06
N ASP A 41 -12.45 -2.46 -0.77
CA ASP A 41 -12.14 -2.83 0.63
C ASP A 41 -11.66 -1.61 1.44
N THR A 42 -10.96 -0.68 0.80
CA THR A 42 -10.56 0.61 1.41
C THR A 42 -11.78 1.44 1.79
N ASP A 43 -12.74 1.59 0.88
CA ASP A 43 -13.97 2.36 1.15
C ASP A 43 -14.81 1.72 2.26
N ILE A 44 -14.89 0.39 2.27
CA ILE A 44 -15.57 -0.36 3.34
C ILE A 44 -14.91 -0.05 4.68
N ASN A 45 -13.58 -0.10 4.76
CA ASN A 45 -12.85 0.18 6.00
C ASN A 45 -13.02 1.64 6.47
N ILE A 46 -12.98 2.61 5.56
CA ILE A 46 -13.18 4.02 5.92
C ILE A 46 -14.59 4.22 6.48
N ILE A 47 -15.63 3.76 5.78
CA ILE A 47 -17.02 3.97 6.20
C ILE A 47 -17.31 3.20 7.49
N ALA A 48 -16.76 2.00 7.66
CA ALA A 48 -16.85 1.25 8.91
C ALA A 48 -16.20 2.01 10.07
N ASN A 49 -15.02 2.60 9.89
CA ASN A 49 -14.39 3.41 10.94
C ASN A 49 -15.21 4.65 11.30
N ILE A 50 -15.78 5.34 10.33
CA ILE A 50 -16.70 6.48 10.57
C ILE A 50 -17.92 6.00 11.39
N ALA A 51 -18.53 4.87 11.01
CA ALA A 51 -19.67 4.33 11.72
C ALA A 51 -19.33 3.93 13.17
N LEU A 52 -18.13 3.39 13.39
CA LEU A 52 -17.65 3.04 14.73
C LEU A 52 -17.44 4.28 15.60
N GLU A 53 -16.86 5.35 15.05
CA GLU A 53 -16.69 6.63 15.73
C GLU A 53 -18.03 7.29 16.05
N ASP A 54 -18.98 7.27 15.12
CA ASP A 54 -20.34 7.77 15.32
C ASP A 54 -21.03 7.01 16.48
N CYS A 55 -20.91 5.68 16.52
CA CYS A 55 -21.44 4.85 17.60
C CYS A 55 -20.82 5.21 18.96
N LEU A 56 -19.49 5.35 19.04
CA LEU A 56 -18.80 5.69 20.28
C LEU A 56 -19.20 7.08 20.80
N LYS A 57 -19.26 8.07 19.91
CA LYS A 57 -19.70 9.44 20.27
C LYS A 57 -21.16 9.45 20.70
N GLY A 58 -22.03 8.75 19.97
CA GLY A 58 -23.44 8.61 20.32
C GLY A 58 -23.67 8.02 21.70
N MET A 59 -22.91 6.97 22.03
CA MET A 59 -22.94 6.32 23.34
C MET A 59 -22.47 7.26 24.45
N GLN A 60 -21.36 7.99 24.22
CA GLN A 60 -20.86 9.00 25.17
C GLN A 60 -21.85 10.14 25.39
N ASP A 61 -22.54 10.57 24.33
CA ASP A 61 -23.53 11.64 24.37
C ASP A 61 -24.90 11.19 24.91
N GLY A 62 -25.07 9.91 25.27
CA GLY A 62 -26.36 9.35 25.71
C GLY A 62 -27.46 9.38 24.64
N LYS A 63 -27.09 9.44 23.36
CA LYS A 63 -28.04 9.42 22.24
C LYS A 63 -28.63 8.04 22.07
N LYS A 64 -29.82 7.96 21.44
CA LYS A 64 -30.38 6.66 21.03
C LYS A 64 -29.67 6.15 19.78
N VAL A 65 -29.43 4.84 19.69
CA VAL A 65 -28.74 4.21 18.55
C VAL A 65 -29.40 4.56 17.22
N THR A 66 -30.72 4.65 17.16
CA THR A 66 -31.46 5.00 15.93
C THR A 66 -31.22 6.43 15.43
N MET A 67 -30.76 7.34 16.30
CA MET A 67 -30.37 8.71 15.90
C MET A 67 -28.96 8.74 15.30
N VAL A 68 -28.12 7.79 15.67
CA VAL A 68 -26.72 7.67 15.25
C VAL A 68 -26.64 6.82 13.98
N ILE A 69 -27.23 5.63 14.03
CA ILE A 69 -27.37 4.69 12.92
C ILE A 69 -28.86 4.56 12.58
N PRO A 70 -29.33 5.26 11.52
CA PRO A 70 -30.71 5.17 11.05
C PRO A 70 -31.11 3.73 10.69
N LYS A 71 -32.43 3.47 10.65
CA LYS A 71 -32.93 2.20 10.13
C LYS A 71 -32.57 2.00 8.65
N ASP A 72 -32.57 3.08 7.88
CA ASP A 72 -32.04 3.06 6.51
C ASP A 72 -30.51 3.18 6.51
N VAL A 73 -29.88 2.02 6.53
CA VAL A 73 -28.42 1.89 6.50
C VAL A 73 -27.84 2.24 5.13
N LYS A 74 -28.60 2.09 4.03
CA LYS A 74 -28.09 2.38 2.69
C LYS A 74 -27.90 3.87 2.51
N ASP A 75 -28.89 4.66 2.93
CA ASP A 75 -28.82 6.11 2.92
C ASP A 75 -27.70 6.64 3.81
N TYR A 76 -27.54 6.05 5.01
CA TYR A 76 -26.44 6.36 5.92
C TYR A 76 -25.07 6.13 5.24
N ILE A 77 -24.86 4.95 4.63
CA ILE A 77 -23.62 4.64 3.90
C ILE A 77 -23.39 5.61 2.74
N GLN A 78 -24.44 5.94 1.99
CA GLN A 78 -24.35 6.86 0.85
C GLN A 78 -23.94 8.26 1.30
N LYS A 79 -24.59 8.80 2.34
CA LYS A 79 -24.27 10.10 2.93
C LYS A 79 -22.83 10.14 3.42
N ASN A 80 -22.41 9.14 4.20
CA ASN A 80 -21.06 9.10 4.74
C ASN A 80 -20.00 8.90 3.67
N SER A 81 -20.29 8.19 2.57
CA SER A 81 -19.35 8.06 1.45
C SER A 81 -19.10 9.35 0.65
N LYS A 82 -19.83 10.42 0.94
CA LYS A 82 -19.63 11.76 0.34
C LYS A 82 -19.27 12.83 1.38
N GLY A 83 -19.29 12.47 2.66
CA GLY A 83 -19.07 13.37 3.78
C GLY A 83 -17.63 13.85 3.90
N HIS A 84 -17.43 14.90 4.69
CA HIS A 84 -16.11 15.48 4.96
C HIS A 84 -15.14 14.46 5.57
N ALA A 85 -15.58 13.74 6.60
CA ALA A 85 -14.77 12.72 7.29
C ALA A 85 -14.27 11.62 6.34
N TYR A 86 -15.10 11.18 5.39
CA TYR A 86 -14.69 10.21 4.37
C TYR A 86 -13.63 10.79 3.44
N LYS A 87 -13.82 12.02 2.94
CA LYS A 87 -12.83 12.67 2.08
C LYS A 87 -11.50 12.89 2.80
N GLU A 88 -11.54 13.29 4.07
CA GLU A 88 -10.33 13.46 4.90
C GLU A 88 -9.59 12.14 5.13
N MET A 89 -10.30 11.08 5.53
CA MET A 89 -9.68 9.77 5.73
C MET A 89 -9.12 9.20 4.41
N LYS A 90 -9.85 9.35 3.31
CA LYS A 90 -9.39 8.94 1.98
C LYS A 90 -8.13 9.70 1.57
N LYS A 91 -8.10 11.02 1.78
CA LYS A 91 -6.92 11.87 1.54
C LYS A 91 -5.73 11.45 2.39
N LYS A 92 -5.95 11.19 3.69
CA LYS A 92 -4.91 10.73 4.62
C LYS A 92 -4.30 9.39 4.19
N ILE A 93 -5.13 8.41 3.82
CA ILE A 93 -4.65 7.11 3.34
C ILE A 93 -3.84 7.27 2.05
N ARG A 94 -4.31 8.11 1.13
CA ARG A 94 -3.59 8.43 -0.11
C ARG A 94 -2.23 9.04 0.18
N ASP A 95 -2.15 10.04 1.06
CA ASP A 95 -0.91 10.72 1.39
C ASP A 95 0.09 9.74 2.05
N GLN A 96 -0.40 8.86 2.94
CA GLN A 96 0.40 7.78 3.52
C GLN A 96 0.90 6.77 2.48
N ASP A 97 0.04 6.35 1.54
CA ASP A 97 0.44 5.43 0.46
C ASP A 97 1.44 6.10 -0.48
N TRP A 98 1.32 7.40 -0.74
CA TRP A 98 2.28 8.16 -1.53
C TRP A 98 3.67 8.20 -0.86
N GLU A 99 3.73 8.55 0.43
CA GLU A 99 4.97 8.53 1.20
C GLU A 99 5.58 7.13 1.22
N LYS A 100 4.76 6.10 1.48
CA LYS A 100 5.19 4.70 1.49
C LYS A 100 5.72 4.26 0.12
N PHE A 101 5.07 4.68 -0.96
CA PHE A 101 5.53 4.40 -2.32
C PHE A 101 6.89 5.05 -2.59
N GLN A 102 7.09 6.30 -2.17
CA GLN A 102 8.38 7.00 -2.32
C GLN A 102 9.50 6.32 -1.55
N ILE A 103 9.30 6.11 -0.24
CA ILE A 103 10.28 5.45 0.63
C ILE A 103 10.62 4.07 0.09
N SER A 104 9.61 3.30 -0.31
CA SER A 104 9.81 1.97 -0.85
C SER A 104 10.56 1.98 -2.18
N SER A 105 10.32 2.97 -3.04
CA SER A 105 11.05 3.12 -4.30
C SER A 105 12.53 3.46 -4.09
N ILE A 106 12.84 4.29 -3.10
CA ILE A 106 14.22 4.63 -2.73
C ILE A 106 14.95 3.37 -2.21
N TRP A 107 14.33 2.64 -1.27
CA TRP A 107 14.89 1.39 -0.76
C TRP A 107 15.06 0.33 -1.86
N TYR A 108 14.12 0.25 -2.79
CA TYR A 108 14.22 -0.64 -3.94
C TYR A 108 15.46 -0.33 -4.79
N VAL A 109 15.73 0.95 -5.11
CA VAL A 109 16.91 1.36 -5.88
C VAL A 109 18.19 0.95 -5.15
N PHE A 110 18.33 1.30 -3.86
CA PHE A 110 19.53 0.98 -3.08
C PHE A 110 19.75 -0.53 -2.94
N ALA A 111 18.73 -1.27 -2.52
CA ALA A 111 18.83 -2.71 -2.33
C ALA A 111 19.15 -3.44 -3.64
N THR A 112 18.55 -3.01 -4.76
CA THR A 112 18.83 -3.58 -6.08
C THR A 112 20.26 -3.30 -6.53
N CYS A 113 20.81 -2.10 -6.27
CA CYS A 113 22.21 -1.82 -6.57
C CYS A 113 23.16 -2.75 -5.80
N ILE A 114 22.89 -2.98 -4.50
CA ILE A 114 23.68 -3.91 -3.69
C ILE A 114 23.59 -5.33 -4.27
N VAL A 115 22.39 -5.81 -4.59
CA VAL A 115 22.20 -7.12 -5.22
C VAL A 115 23.02 -7.24 -6.51
N LEU A 116 22.96 -6.25 -7.39
CA LEU A 116 23.69 -6.27 -8.67
C LEU A 116 25.21 -6.20 -8.48
N PHE A 117 25.68 -5.50 -7.45
CA PHE A 117 27.10 -5.42 -7.12
C PHE A 117 27.64 -6.77 -6.66
N PHE A 118 26.98 -7.39 -5.66
CA PHE A 118 27.38 -8.71 -5.16
C PHE A 118 27.18 -9.82 -6.21
N PHE A 119 26.12 -9.73 -7.03
CA PHE A 119 25.89 -10.68 -8.13
C PHE A 119 27.04 -10.65 -9.16
N LYS A 120 27.51 -9.46 -9.57
CA LYS A 120 28.66 -9.34 -10.48
C LYS A 120 29.93 -9.92 -9.84
N ASN A 121 30.19 -9.62 -8.57
CA ASN A 121 31.37 -10.12 -7.86
C ASN A 121 31.36 -11.66 -7.71
N LEU A 122 30.19 -12.24 -7.46
CA LEU A 122 29.99 -13.69 -7.41
C LEU A 122 30.26 -14.35 -8.77
N LEU A 123 29.75 -13.77 -9.87
CA LEU A 123 29.99 -14.28 -11.23
C LEU A 123 31.47 -14.22 -11.61
N MET A 124 32.16 -13.15 -11.19
CA MET A 124 33.58 -12.94 -11.50
C MET A 124 34.52 -13.66 -10.53
N GLN A 125 34.00 -14.41 -9.54
CA GLN A 125 34.78 -15.05 -8.47
C GLN A 125 35.70 -14.06 -7.72
N LYS A 126 35.28 -12.78 -7.64
CA LYS A 126 36.01 -11.69 -6.98
C LYS A 126 35.28 -11.29 -5.71
N PHE A 127 35.49 -12.05 -4.65
CA PHE A 127 34.84 -11.81 -3.36
C PHE A 127 35.40 -10.55 -2.69
N LEU A 128 34.53 -9.73 -2.10
CA LEU A 128 34.93 -8.54 -1.35
C LEU A 128 35.54 -8.90 0.00
N VAL A 129 34.92 -9.86 0.69
CA VAL A 129 35.40 -10.38 1.97
C VAL A 129 35.65 -11.88 1.86
N ASN A 130 34.59 -12.65 1.61
CA ASN A 130 34.60 -14.09 1.39
C ASN A 130 33.27 -14.47 0.73
N TYR A 131 33.26 -15.53 -0.07
CA TYR A 131 32.07 -16.13 -0.67
C TYR A 131 30.85 -16.15 0.25
N ILE A 132 31.00 -16.68 1.48
CA ILE A 132 29.87 -16.83 2.41
C ILE A 132 29.27 -15.47 2.80
N VAL A 133 30.12 -14.51 3.15
CA VAL A 133 29.70 -13.17 3.59
C VAL A 133 29.02 -12.45 2.43
N ASP A 134 29.62 -12.50 1.24
CA ASP A 134 29.11 -11.86 0.03
C ASP A 134 27.72 -12.42 -0.36
N VAL A 135 27.54 -13.74 -0.24
CA VAL A 135 26.24 -14.39 -0.50
C VAL A 135 25.20 -13.96 0.53
N ILE A 136 25.54 -13.92 1.83
CA ILE A 136 24.61 -13.49 2.89
C ILE A 136 24.13 -12.06 2.65
N VAL A 137 25.06 -11.14 2.38
CA VAL A 137 24.73 -9.73 2.12
C VAL A 137 23.84 -9.60 0.87
N GLY A 138 24.18 -10.32 -0.20
CA GLY A 138 23.37 -10.38 -1.41
C GLY A 138 21.94 -10.88 -1.17
N CYS A 139 21.78 -11.94 -0.37
CA CYS A 139 20.46 -12.50 -0.02
C CYS A 139 19.62 -11.53 0.82
N ILE A 140 20.21 -10.87 1.82
CA ILE A 140 19.50 -9.88 2.65
C ILE A 140 19.03 -8.70 1.77
N ALA A 141 19.93 -8.15 0.95
CA ALA A 141 19.59 -7.09 0.02
C ALA A 141 18.51 -7.52 -0.99
N GLY A 142 18.57 -8.76 -1.47
CA GLY A 142 17.55 -9.36 -2.34
C GLY A 142 16.18 -9.43 -1.66
N GLY A 143 16.14 -9.86 -0.40
CA GLY A 143 14.92 -9.85 0.42
C GLY A 143 14.32 -8.45 0.57
N ILE A 144 15.15 -7.46 0.90
CA ILE A 144 14.73 -6.05 1.04
C ILE A 144 14.21 -5.51 -0.30
N SER A 145 14.93 -5.74 -1.40
CA SER A 145 14.51 -5.31 -2.74
C SER A 145 13.15 -5.92 -3.11
N PHE A 146 12.98 -7.23 -2.91
CA PHE A 146 11.74 -7.93 -3.21
C PHE A 146 10.56 -7.44 -2.36
N GLN A 147 10.76 -7.24 -1.05
CA GLN A 147 9.72 -6.69 -0.18
C GLN A 147 9.26 -5.30 -0.63
N ASN A 148 10.21 -4.43 -1.01
CA ASN A 148 9.89 -3.08 -1.48
C ASN A 148 9.19 -3.10 -2.85
N PHE A 149 9.62 -3.96 -3.76
CA PHE A 149 8.91 -4.20 -5.02
C PHE A 149 7.45 -4.63 -4.78
N MET A 150 7.22 -5.52 -3.81
CA MET A 150 5.88 -6.00 -3.46
C MET A 150 5.00 -4.90 -2.83
N ILE A 151 5.56 -4.00 -2.02
CA ILE A 151 4.85 -2.84 -1.48
C ILE A 151 4.39 -1.93 -2.62
N ARG A 152 5.30 -1.57 -3.54
CA ARG A 152 4.99 -0.73 -4.69
C ARG A 152 3.91 -1.35 -5.58
N ARG A 153 4.06 -2.64 -5.90
CA ARG A 153 3.06 -3.41 -6.67
C ARG A 153 1.69 -3.41 -6.01
N ARG A 154 1.62 -3.53 -4.69
CA ARG A 154 0.35 -3.49 -3.95
C ARG A 154 -0.32 -2.12 -4.06
N ILE A 155 0.46 -1.04 -3.96
CA ILE A 155 -0.04 0.34 -4.07
C ILE A 155 -0.54 0.62 -5.49
N ILE A 156 0.25 0.28 -6.52
CA ILE A 156 -0.14 0.43 -7.93
C ILE A 156 -1.47 -0.28 -8.21
N LYS A 157 -1.61 -1.53 -7.74
CA LYS A 157 -2.85 -2.29 -7.88
C LYS A 157 -4.03 -1.74 -7.07
N ARG A 158 -3.78 -1.15 -5.89
CA ARG A 158 -4.83 -0.57 -5.05
C ARG A 158 -5.55 0.59 -5.75
N TYR A 159 -4.80 1.36 -6.53
CA TYR A 159 -5.30 2.53 -7.24
C TYR A 159 -5.60 2.28 -8.73
N ASP A 160 -5.49 1.02 -9.18
CA ASP A 160 -5.66 0.62 -10.57
C ASP A 160 -4.81 1.46 -11.55
N PHE A 161 -3.60 1.81 -11.11
CA PHE A 161 -2.65 2.54 -11.93
C PHE A 161 -2.10 1.65 -13.05
N ASP A 162 -1.74 2.29 -14.17
CA ASP A 162 -1.24 1.60 -15.37
C ASP A 162 -0.08 0.65 -15.06
N SER A 163 -0.10 -0.51 -15.72
CA SER A 163 0.98 -1.48 -15.81
C SER A 163 2.34 -0.89 -16.20
N PHE A 164 2.39 0.29 -16.83
CA PHE A 164 3.60 1.05 -17.16
C PHE A 164 4.61 1.10 -16.00
N PHE A 165 4.14 1.31 -14.76
CA PHE A 165 5.03 1.42 -13.61
C PHE A 165 5.74 0.10 -13.29
N MET A 166 5.06 -1.04 -13.46
CA MET A 166 5.67 -2.36 -13.29
C MET A 166 6.62 -2.68 -14.44
N GLN A 167 6.27 -2.28 -15.66
CA GLN A 167 7.13 -2.47 -16.83
C GLN A 167 8.43 -1.66 -16.71
N MET A 168 8.37 -0.44 -16.17
CA MET A 168 9.54 0.40 -15.89
C MET A 168 10.51 -0.26 -14.90
N ASP A 169 10.00 -0.90 -13.84
CA ASP A 169 10.84 -1.62 -12.88
C ASP A 169 11.54 -2.83 -13.52
N VAL A 170 10.81 -3.59 -14.33
CA VAL A 170 11.36 -4.78 -15.00
C VAL A 170 12.36 -4.39 -16.08
N SER A 171 12.05 -3.38 -16.89
CA SER A 171 12.92 -2.92 -17.98
C SER A 171 14.21 -2.29 -17.45
N SER A 172 14.12 -1.47 -16.39
CA SER A 172 15.31 -0.89 -15.74
C SER A 172 16.19 -1.97 -15.11
N LEU A 173 15.60 -2.96 -14.43
CA LEU A 173 16.36 -4.09 -13.89
C LEU A 173 17.06 -4.91 -15.00
N ALA A 174 16.35 -5.22 -16.09
CA ALA A 174 16.91 -5.92 -17.23
C ALA A 174 18.08 -5.13 -17.87
N ALA A 175 17.90 -3.82 -18.07
CA ALA A 175 18.97 -2.95 -18.56
C ALA A 175 20.19 -2.96 -17.63
N CYS A 176 19.98 -2.93 -16.30
CA CYS A 176 21.09 -3.00 -15.35
C CYS A 176 21.85 -4.34 -15.41
N ILE A 177 21.14 -5.46 -15.56
CA ILE A 177 21.77 -6.78 -15.71
C ILE A 177 22.62 -6.82 -16.99
N VAL A 178 22.08 -6.33 -18.11
CA VAL A 178 22.82 -6.25 -19.39
C VAL A 178 24.09 -5.40 -19.24
N VAL A 179 23.99 -4.22 -18.63
CA VAL A 179 25.16 -3.35 -18.36
C VAL A 179 26.19 -4.08 -17.50
N LYS A 180 25.77 -4.80 -16.45
CA LYS A 180 26.69 -5.52 -15.56
C LYS A 180 27.45 -6.64 -16.25
N ILE A 181 26.81 -7.33 -17.20
CA ILE A 181 27.41 -8.43 -17.96
C ILE A 181 28.32 -7.90 -19.07
N VAL A 182 27.87 -6.90 -19.83
CA VAL A 182 28.57 -6.41 -21.03
C VAL A 182 29.70 -5.44 -20.69
N SER A 183 29.57 -4.64 -19.63
CA SER A 183 30.53 -3.57 -19.37
C SER A 183 31.86 -4.09 -18.82
N PRO A 184 32.98 -3.88 -19.54
CA PRO A 184 34.30 -4.30 -19.10
C PRO A 184 34.78 -3.45 -17.91
N GLY A 185 35.37 -4.10 -16.91
CA GLY A 185 35.94 -3.43 -15.74
C GLY A 185 34.90 -2.91 -14.73
N ASN A 186 35.21 -1.76 -14.10
CA ASN A 186 34.44 -1.16 -13.00
C ASN A 186 33.44 -0.08 -13.45
N PHE A 187 33.28 0.16 -14.75
CA PHE A 187 32.29 1.11 -15.24
C PHE A 187 30.87 0.63 -14.87
N ASP A 188 30.15 1.41 -14.07
CA ASP A 188 28.86 1.01 -13.51
C ASP A 188 27.85 2.16 -13.53
N ILE A 189 27.00 2.16 -14.56
CA ILE A 189 25.88 3.09 -14.71
C ILE A 189 24.56 2.53 -14.16
N THR A 190 24.58 1.36 -13.49
CA THR A 190 23.34 0.72 -13.03
C THR A 190 22.56 1.57 -12.03
N TYR A 191 23.26 2.19 -11.09
CA TYR A 191 22.65 3.14 -10.15
C TYR A 191 21.97 4.29 -10.90
N LEU A 192 22.64 4.87 -11.91
CA LEU A 192 22.09 5.96 -12.69
C LEU A 192 20.81 5.55 -13.44
N ILE A 193 20.79 4.35 -14.04
CA ILE A 193 19.61 3.80 -14.72
C ILE A 193 18.43 3.68 -13.74
N LEU A 194 18.66 3.10 -12.55
CA LEU A 194 17.62 2.91 -11.54
C LEU A 194 17.11 4.26 -10.99
N VAL A 195 18.00 5.23 -10.79
CA VAL A 195 17.62 6.59 -10.35
C VAL A 195 16.79 7.31 -11.41
N ILE A 196 17.17 7.22 -12.69
CA ILE A 196 16.38 7.79 -13.79
C ILE A 196 15.00 7.14 -13.85
N ALA A 197 14.92 5.81 -13.77
CA ALA A 197 13.66 5.07 -13.73
C ALA A 197 12.77 5.50 -12.53
N PHE A 198 13.39 5.72 -11.36
CA PHE A 198 12.71 6.26 -10.19
C PHE A 198 12.13 7.66 -10.45
N PHE A 199 12.92 8.59 -11.02
CA PHE A 199 12.45 9.94 -11.29
C PHE A 199 11.33 9.98 -12.34
N ILE A 200 11.44 9.18 -13.40
CA ILE A 200 10.39 9.05 -14.42
C ILE A 200 9.10 8.52 -13.78
N THR A 201 9.20 7.46 -12.98
CA THR A 201 8.06 6.86 -12.26
C THR A 201 7.43 7.87 -11.31
N LYS A 202 8.24 8.53 -10.47
CA LYS A 202 7.78 9.55 -9.52
C LYS A 202 7.06 10.70 -10.22
N LYS A 203 7.62 11.21 -11.32
CA LYS A 203 7.03 12.31 -12.10
C LYS A 203 5.68 11.93 -12.69
N LYS A 204 5.54 10.72 -13.24
CA LYS A 204 4.30 10.25 -13.87
C LYS A 204 3.22 9.84 -12.87
N ILE A 205 3.59 9.24 -11.74
CA ILE A 205 2.61 8.69 -10.80
C ILE A 205 2.06 9.75 -9.83
N LYS A 206 2.82 10.81 -9.55
CA LYS A 206 2.38 11.91 -8.67
C LYS A 206 1.02 12.52 -9.06
N PRO A 207 0.79 12.98 -10.31
CA PRO A 207 -0.50 13.54 -10.69
C PRO A 207 -1.64 12.52 -10.56
N LEU A 208 -1.38 11.24 -10.87
CA LEU A 208 -2.38 10.18 -10.72
C LEU A 208 -2.81 10.01 -9.26
N PHE A 209 -1.90 10.12 -8.30
CA PHE A 209 -2.27 10.14 -6.88
C PHE A 209 -3.13 11.37 -6.53
N GLU A 210 -2.77 12.55 -7.03
CA GLU A 210 -3.49 13.80 -6.76
C GLU A 210 -4.94 13.76 -7.27
N GLU A 211 -5.19 13.05 -8.37
CA GLU A 211 -6.52 12.84 -8.98
C GLU A 211 -7.45 11.90 -8.18
N VAL A 212 -6.94 11.08 -7.24
CA VAL A 212 -7.77 10.07 -6.53
C VAL A 212 -8.75 10.66 -5.49
N ILE A 213 -8.95 11.98 -5.42
CA ILE A 213 -9.84 12.60 -4.43
C ILE A 213 -11.32 12.43 -4.83
#